data_AF-A0A7V9MQ72-F1
#
_entry.id   AF-A0A7V9MQ72-F1
#
_cell.length_a   1.000
_cell.length_b   1.000
_cell.length_c   1.000
_cell.angle_alpha   90.00
_cell.angle_beta   90.00
_cell.angle_gamma   90.00
#
_symmetry.space_group_name_H-M   'P 1'
#
loop_
_entity.id
_entity.type
_entity.pdbx_description
1 polymer ?
#
loop_
_entity_poly.entity_id
_entity_poly.type
_entity_poly.pdbx_seq_one_letter_code
_entity_poly.pdbx_strand_id
1 'polypeptide(L)'
;MKKTNYFKIAAFSAVFILASQGVFSQERTASRSESKGDVKIEDRLAYTSDDEVKQFMKEVIASDLPADYKVPAYVKNAKSMQDASKAVGAYFPEFYGKYSNELLLAIRRNPARYKQMMFDSKAIRNQFPLN
;
A
#
# COMPACT_ATOMS: atom_id res chain seq x y z
N MET A 1 83.11 15.51 -26.90
CA MET A 1 83.15 16.00 -25.51
C MET A 1 82.34 17.29 -25.42
N LYS A 2 81.34 17.33 -24.52
CA LYS A 2 80.73 18.51 -23.85
C LYS A 2 80.00 19.56 -24.73
N LYS A 3 78.90 20.19 -24.34
CA LYS A 3 77.89 20.03 -23.27
C LYS A 3 76.69 20.92 -23.70
N THR A 4 75.51 20.46 -23.29
CA THR A 4 74.17 21.08 -23.18
C THR A 4 74.07 22.61 -23.02
N ASN A 5 72.93 23.17 -23.46
CA ASN A 5 71.92 23.97 -22.72
C ASN A 5 70.84 24.42 -23.76
N TYR A 6 69.54 24.64 -23.53
CA TYR A 6 68.79 25.24 -22.42
C TYR A 6 67.31 24.81 -22.46
N PHE A 7 66.73 24.65 -21.25
CA PHE A 7 65.38 25.05 -20.80
C PHE A 7 64.33 25.50 -21.84
N LYS A 8 63.10 24.96 -21.73
CA LYS A 8 61.96 25.68 -21.12
C LYS A 8 60.74 24.78 -20.90
N ILE A 9 60.13 25.01 -19.75
CA ILE A 9 58.93 24.39 -19.17
C ILE A 9 57.67 25.06 -19.76
N ALA A 10 56.59 24.27 -19.87
CA ALA A 10 55.16 24.65 -19.83
C ALA A 10 54.41 23.87 -20.94
N ALA A 11 53.24 23.30 -20.76
CA ALA A 11 52.23 23.52 -19.73
C ALA A 11 51.48 22.22 -19.47
N PHE A 12 51.02 22.12 -18.22
CA PHE A 12 50.01 21.19 -17.75
C PHE A 12 48.74 21.26 -18.62
N SER A 13 48.23 20.09 -18.99
CA SER A 13 46.79 19.85 -19.02
C SER A 13 46.58 18.39 -18.68
N ALA A 14 46.37 18.14 -17.39
CA ALA A 14 45.97 16.86 -16.87
C ALA A 14 44.59 16.52 -17.42
N VAL A 15 44.53 15.57 -18.36
CA VAL A 15 43.28 14.90 -18.74
C VAL A 15 42.92 14.02 -17.55
N PHE A 16 41.94 14.47 -16.77
CA PHE A 16 41.38 13.70 -15.67
C PHE A 16 40.61 12.52 -16.26
N ILE A 17 41.21 11.34 -16.18
CA ILE A 17 40.57 10.06 -16.46
C ILE A 17 39.63 9.77 -15.30
N LEU A 18 38.33 9.96 -15.51
CA LEU A 18 37.29 9.39 -14.66
C LEU A 18 36.74 8.14 -15.34
N ALA A 19 37.48 7.06 -15.17
CA ALA A 19 36.91 5.72 -15.19
C ALA A 19 36.47 5.36 -13.76
N SER A 20 35.47 4.48 -13.67
CA SER A 20 34.77 3.99 -12.47
C SER A 20 33.50 4.81 -12.16
N GLN A 21 32.29 4.27 -12.13
CA GLN A 21 31.91 2.90 -11.79
C GLN A 21 30.72 2.44 -12.65
N GLY A 22 30.74 1.15 -13.00
CA GLY A 22 29.71 0.50 -13.77
C GLY A 22 28.33 0.74 -13.20
N VAL A 23 27.47 1.31 -14.02
CA VAL A 23 26.02 1.24 -13.87
C VAL A 23 25.66 -0.24 -13.95
N PHE A 24 25.60 -0.87 -12.78
CA PHE A 24 25.03 -2.19 -12.64
C PHE A 24 23.51 -2.04 -12.79
N SER A 25 23.06 -1.94 -14.04
CA SER A 25 21.66 -2.15 -14.41
C SER A 25 21.34 -3.61 -14.15
N GLN A 26 20.95 -3.91 -12.92
CA GLN A 26 20.29 -5.16 -12.60
C GLN A 26 18.86 -5.08 -13.14
N GLU A 27 18.72 -5.23 -14.46
CA GLU A 27 17.47 -5.68 -15.08
C GLU A 27 17.23 -7.13 -14.66
N ARG A 28 16.87 -7.32 -13.39
CA ARG A 28 16.25 -8.56 -12.94
C ARG A 28 14.78 -8.49 -13.30
N THR A 29 14.50 -9.06 -14.47
CA THR A 29 13.55 -10.16 -14.60
C THR A 29 12.24 -10.02 -13.81
N ALA A 30 11.17 -9.66 -14.51
CA ALA A 30 10.08 -10.59 -14.81
C ALA A 30 8.86 -9.79 -15.29
N SER A 31 8.78 -9.62 -16.61
CA SER A 31 7.48 -9.57 -17.28
C SER A 31 6.78 -10.93 -17.08
N ARG A 32 6.17 -11.13 -15.92
CA ARG A 32 5.14 -12.14 -15.68
C ARG A 32 4.32 -11.82 -14.44
N SER A 33 3.31 -10.98 -14.63
CA SER A 33 1.97 -11.37 -14.21
C SER A 33 1.10 -11.03 -15.40
N GLU A 34 1.01 -11.93 -16.39
CA GLU A 34 -0.20 -12.74 -16.49
C GLU A 34 -1.34 -12.10 -15.70
N SER A 35 -2.16 -11.36 -16.44
CA SER A 35 -3.60 -11.20 -16.23
C SER A 35 -4.20 -12.57 -15.88
N LYS A 36 -4.02 -13.03 -14.65
CA LYS A 36 -4.85 -14.06 -14.05
C LYS A 36 -6.18 -13.35 -13.86
N GLY A 37 -7.11 -13.69 -14.76
CA GLY A 37 -8.42 -13.07 -14.87
C GLY A 37 -9.04 -12.84 -13.50
N ASP A 38 -9.82 -11.76 -13.43
CA ASP A 38 -10.46 -11.12 -12.28
C ASP A 38 -11.27 -12.08 -11.38
N VAL A 39 -10.63 -13.10 -10.82
CA VAL A 39 -11.17 -13.81 -9.68
C VAL A 39 -10.90 -12.90 -8.52
N LYS A 40 -11.91 -12.09 -8.18
CA LYS A 40 -11.90 -11.20 -7.03
C LYS A 40 -11.36 -12.00 -5.86
N ILE A 41 -10.29 -11.52 -5.23
CA ILE A 41 -9.66 -12.22 -4.09
C ILE A 41 -10.73 -12.57 -3.04
N GLU A 42 -11.73 -11.69 -2.90
CA GLU A 42 -13.00 -11.85 -2.20
C GLU A 42 -13.64 -13.26 -2.34
N ASP A 43 -13.64 -13.85 -3.54
CA ASP A 43 -14.28 -15.13 -3.86
C ASP A 43 -13.44 -16.35 -3.46
N ARG A 44 -12.15 -16.16 -3.14
CA ARG A 44 -11.22 -17.25 -2.81
C ARG A 44 -10.73 -17.25 -1.38
N LEU A 45 -10.93 -16.16 -0.62
CA LEU A 45 -10.40 -15.94 0.74
C LEU A 45 -10.72 -17.04 1.76
N ALA A 46 -11.78 -17.83 1.56
CA ALA A 46 -12.12 -18.93 2.45
C ALA A 46 -11.03 -20.02 2.55
N TYR A 47 -10.17 -20.15 1.53
CA TYR A 47 -9.14 -21.20 1.44
C TYR A 47 -7.71 -20.66 1.29
N THR A 48 -7.48 -19.36 1.57
CA THR A 48 -6.18 -18.71 1.34
C THR A 48 -5.26 -18.73 2.56
N SER A 49 -3.98 -18.54 2.31
CA SER A 49 -2.97 -18.31 3.35
C SER A 49 -3.24 -17.03 4.16
N ASP A 50 -2.66 -16.91 5.36
CA ASP A 50 -2.79 -15.71 6.20
C ASP A 50 -2.24 -14.47 5.47
N ASP A 51 -1.20 -14.66 4.67
CA ASP A 51 -0.54 -13.57 3.95
C ASP A 51 -1.40 -13.03 2.82
N GLU A 52 -2.18 -13.87 2.15
CA GLU A 52 -3.19 -13.43 1.17
C GLU A 52 -4.33 -12.65 1.85
N VAL A 53 -4.75 -13.04 3.06
CA VAL A 53 -5.74 -12.27 3.83
C VAL A 53 -5.19 -10.91 4.22
N LYS A 54 -3.93 -10.84 4.69
CA LYS A 54 -3.27 -9.56 5.00
C LYS A 54 -3.12 -8.71 3.74
N GLN A 55 -2.83 -9.31 2.60
CA GLN A 55 -2.73 -8.61 1.32
C GLN A 55 -4.08 -8.01 0.93
N PHE A 56 -5.17 -8.79 1.03
CA PHE A 56 -6.53 -8.29 0.85
C PHE A 56 -6.85 -7.12 1.80
N MET A 57 -6.47 -7.22 3.08
CA MET A 57 -6.67 -6.12 4.03
C MET A 57 -5.95 -4.84 3.58
N LYS A 58 -4.70 -4.96 3.13
CA LYS A 58 -3.93 -3.82 2.61
C LYS A 58 -4.60 -3.19 1.39
N GLU A 59 -5.09 -4.00 0.47
CA GLU A 59 -5.80 -3.53 -0.73
C GLU A 59 -7.11 -2.81 -0.37
N VAL A 60 -7.90 -3.36 0.56
CA VAL A 60 -9.12 -2.70 1.05
C VAL A 60 -8.78 -1.38 1.77
N ILE A 61 -7.73 -1.34 2.59
CA ILE A 61 -7.28 -0.12 3.26
C ILE A 61 -6.85 0.94 2.25
N ALA A 62 -6.09 0.55 1.22
CA ALA A 62 -5.58 1.44 0.18
C ALA A 62 -6.64 1.88 -0.85
N SER A 63 -7.70 1.09 -1.06
CA SER A 63 -8.74 1.42 -2.03
C SER A 63 -9.48 2.71 -1.69
N ASP A 64 -9.85 3.51 -2.67
CA ASP A 64 -10.68 4.70 -2.41
C ASP A 64 -12.12 4.31 -2.11
N LEU A 65 -12.85 5.22 -1.45
CA LEU A 65 -14.29 5.07 -1.31
C LEU A 65 -14.94 5.21 -2.70
N PRO A 66 -15.75 4.26 -3.16
CA PRO A 66 -16.42 4.36 -4.46
C PRO A 66 -17.25 5.66 -4.56
N ALA A 67 -17.25 6.30 -5.73
CA ALA A 67 -17.96 7.56 -5.94
C ALA A 67 -19.48 7.43 -5.74
N ASP A 68 -20.03 6.24 -5.96
CA ASP A 68 -21.44 5.88 -5.77
C ASP A 68 -21.73 5.29 -4.38
N TYR A 69 -20.77 5.32 -3.45
CA TYR A 69 -20.94 4.76 -2.12
C TYR A 69 -22.05 5.47 -1.34
N LYS A 70 -23.09 4.71 -0.98
CA LYS A 70 -24.20 5.21 -0.18
C LYS A 70 -23.86 5.09 1.30
N VAL A 71 -23.55 6.23 1.92
CA VAL A 71 -23.31 6.30 3.37
C VAL A 71 -24.55 5.78 4.12
N PRO A 72 -24.40 4.74 4.95
CA PRO A 72 -25.54 4.14 5.64
C PRO A 72 -26.09 5.06 6.73
N ALA A 73 -27.38 4.89 7.06
CA ALA A 73 -28.08 5.76 8.00
C ALA A 73 -27.44 5.80 9.40
N TYR A 74 -26.85 4.68 9.86
CA TYR A 74 -26.17 4.62 11.16
C TYR A 74 -24.86 5.41 11.22
N VAL A 75 -24.24 5.72 10.07
CA VAL A 75 -23.11 6.66 9.97
C VAL A 75 -23.63 8.07 9.74
N LYS A 76 -24.51 8.25 8.75
CA LYS A 76 -25.03 9.56 8.35
C LYS A 76 -25.68 10.33 9.50
N ASN A 77 -26.43 9.64 10.36
CA ASN A 77 -27.19 10.25 11.45
C ASN A 77 -26.41 10.34 12.78
N ALA A 78 -25.14 9.92 12.80
CA ALA A 78 -24.31 10.02 13.99
C ALA A 78 -24.03 11.49 14.34
N LYS A 79 -23.96 11.81 15.63
CA LYS A 79 -23.72 13.18 16.13
C LYS A 79 -22.24 13.53 16.24
N SER A 80 -21.38 12.52 16.31
CA SER A 80 -19.94 12.66 16.49
C SER A 80 -19.21 11.51 15.81
N MET A 81 -17.90 11.68 15.59
CA MET A 81 -17.03 10.62 15.08
C MET A 81 -17.03 9.40 16.01
N GLN A 82 -17.07 9.63 17.33
CA GLN A 82 -17.12 8.58 18.35
C GLN A 82 -18.43 7.80 18.27
N ASP A 83 -19.57 8.47 18.14
CA ASP A 83 -20.88 7.82 17.98
C ASP A 83 -20.94 6.99 16.71
N ALA A 84 -20.42 7.53 15.60
CA ALA A 84 -20.38 6.83 14.32
C ALA A 84 -19.49 5.58 14.39
N SER A 85 -18.32 5.70 15.02
CA SER A 85 -17.39 4.57 15.20
C SER A 85 -17.98 3.47 16.08
N LYS A 86 -18.71 3.86 17.14
CA LYS A 86 -19.44 2.92 18.00
C LYS A 86 -20.57 2.22 17.24
N ALA A 87 -21.31 2.96 16.41
CA ALA A 87 -22.38 2.40 15.57
C ALA A 87 -21.85 1.41 14.54
N VAL A 88 -20.74 1.72 13.87
CA VAL A 88 -20.05 0.78 12.96
C VAL A 88 -19.59 -0.46 13.72
N GLY A 89 -18.96 -0.31 14.88
CA GLY A 89 -18.55 -1.44 15.71
C GLY A 89 -19.71 -2.37 16.10
N ALA A 90 -20.87 -1.79 16.43
CA ALA A 90 -22.08 -2.55 16.74
C ALA A 90 -22.68 -3.24 15.50
N TYR A 91 -22.52 -2.66 14.31
CA TYR A 91 -23.04 -3.22 13.05
C TYR A 91 -22.15 -4.35 12.50
N PHE A 92 -20.86 -4.36 12.84
CA PHE A 92 -19.88 -5.39 12.45
C PHE A 92 -19.26 -6.11 13.66
N PRO A 93 -20.07 -6.79 14.50
CA PRO A 93 -19.58 -7.47 15.70
C PRO A 93 -18.58 -8.60 15.40
N GLU A 94 -18.58 -9.12 14.17
CA GLU A 94 -17.67 -10.17 13.74
C GLU A 94 -16.22 -9.69 13.57
N PHE A 95 -15.97 -8.38 13.50
CA PHE A 95 -14.62 -7.80 13.40
C PHE A 95 -14.29 -6.90 14.60
N TYR A 96 -15.29 -6.23 15.16
CA TYR A 96 -15.09 -5.28 16.24
C TYR A 96 -14.50 -5.95 17.49
N GLY A 97 -13.43 -5.37 18.02
CA GLY A 97 -12.72 -5.91 19.19
C GLY A 97 -11.89 -7.18 18.92
N LYS A 98 -11.80 -7.65 17.67
CA LYS A 98 -10.94 -8.77 17.30
C LYS A 98 -9.57 -8.30 16.84
N TYR A 99 -8.55 -9.09 17.14
CA TYR A 99 -7.16 -8.79 16.82
C TYR A 99 -6.44 -10.01 16.25
N SER A 100 -5.32 -9.78 15.57
CA SER A 100 -4.40 -10.82 15.08
C SER A 100 -5.14 -11.96 14.35
N ASN A 101 -4.94 -13.22 14.77
CA ASN A 101 -5.47 -14.38 14.07
C ASN A 101 -7.01 -14.45 14.09
N GLU A 102 -7.67 -13.96 15.14
CA GLU A 102 -9.14 -13.95 15.22
C GLU A 102 -9.74 -13.02 14.17
N LEU A 103 -9.09 -11.87 13.95
CA LEU A 103 -9.48 -10.93 12.90
C LEU A 103 -9.25 -11.57 11.51
N LEU A 104 -8.10 -12.20 11.28
CA LEU A 104 -7.81 -12.87 9.99
C LEU A 104 -8.85 -13.96 9.69
N LEU A 105 -9.19 -14.80 10.67
CA LEU A 105 -10.23 -15.82 10.53
C LEU A 105 -11.61 -15.23 10.28
N ALA A 106 -11.96 -14.13 10.95
CA ALA A 106 -13.23 -13.44 10.71
C ALA A 106 -13.31 -12.87 9.29
N ILE A 107 -12.22 -12.27 8.81
CA ILE A 107 -12.13 -11.70 7.46
C ILE A 107 -12.25 -12.80 6.40
N ARG A 108 -11.59 -13.95 6.58
CA ARG A 108 -11.75 -15.09 5.68
C ARG A 108 -13.20 -15.53 5.54
N ARG A 109 -13.94 -15.55 6.66
CA ARG A 109 -15.35 -15.97 6.68
C ARG A 109 -16.26 -14.94 6.04
N ASN A 110 -15.93 -13.65 6.12
CA ASN A 110 -16.81 -12.56 5.70
C ASN A 110 -16.05 -11.41 5.00
N PRO A 111 -15.34 -11.65 3.88
CA PRO A 111 -14.45 -10.64 3.30
C PRO A 111 -15.20 -9.41 2.77
N ALA A 112 -16.38 -9.62 2.18
CA ALA A 112 -17.23 -8.52 1.71
C ALA A 112 -17.69 -7.61 2.86
N ARG A 113 -18.03 -8.18 4.02
CA ARG A 113 -18.42 -7.38 5.20
C ARG A 113 -17.24 -6.60 5.77
N TYR A 114 -16.04 -7.18 5.75
CA TYR A 114 -14.84 -6.45 6.16
C TYR A 114 -14.60 -5.23 5.26
N LYS A 115 -14.73 -5.40 3.94
CA LYS A 115 -14.64 -4.29 2.98
C LYS A 115 -15.67 -3.19 3.26
N GLN A 116 -16.91 -3.58 3.53
CA GLN A 116 -17.96 -2.62 3.89
C GLN A 116 -17.64 -1.86 5.19
N MET A 117 -17.16 -2.55 6.24
CA MET A 117 -16.75 -1.91 7.49
C MET A 117 -15.64 -0.88 7.26
N MET A 118 -14.68 -1.20 6.40
CA MET A 118 -13.59 -0.27 6.05
C MET A 118 -14.08 0.93 5.25
N PHE A 119 -15.05 0.74 4.36
CA PHE A 119 -15.71 1.85 3.64
C PHE A 119 -16.54 2.73 4.56
N ASP A 120 -17.28 2.15 5.51
CA ASP A 120 -17.99 2.93 6.54
C ASP A 120 -17.01 3.74 7.40
N SER A 121 -15.88 3.14 7.79
CA SER A 121 -14.82 3.84 8.53
C SER A 121 -14.17 4.99 7.72
N LYS A 122 -14.13 4.88 6.39
CA LYS A 122 -13.69 5.97 5.50
C LYS A 122 -14.76 7.06 5.38
N ALA A 123 -16.03 6.67 5.23
CA ALA A 123 -17.15 7.60 5.20
C ALA A 123 -17.22 8.44 6.50
N ILE A 124 -16.96 7.83 7.66
CA ILE A 124 -16.84 8.55 8.94
C ILE A 124 -15.76 9.63 8.88
N ARG A 125 -14.55 9.29 8.41
CA ARG A 125 -13.44 10.24 8.31
C ARG A 125 -13.74 11.41 7.37
N ASN A 126 -14.48 11.15 6.29
CA ASN A 126 -14.92 12.20 5.36
C ASN A 126 -16.00 13.11 5.98
N GLN A 127 -16.89 12.56 6.82
CA GLN A 127 -17.97 13.30 7.47
C GLN A 127 -17.48 14.11 8.68
N PHE A 128 -16.48 13.60 9.42
CA PHE A 128 -15.93 14.21 10.63
C PHE A 128 -14.40 14.38 10.47
N PRO A 129 -13.94 15.37 9.69
CA PRO A 129 -12.51 15.62 9.54
C PRO A 129 -11.90 16.01 10.89
N LEU A 130 -10.70 15.49 11.17
CA LEU A 130 -9.90 15.90 12.32
C LEU A 130 -9.40 17.32 12.03
N ASN A 131 -9.98 18.31 12.71
CA ASN A 131 -9.50 19.69 12.72
C ASN A 131 -8.35 19.86 13.72
#